data_AF-A0A6J7ZD98-F1
#
_entry.id   AF-A0A6J7ZD98-F1
#
_cell.length_a   1.000
_cell.length_b   1.000
_cell.length_c   1.000
_cell.angle_alpha   90.00
_cell.angle_beta   90.00
_cell.angle_gamma   90.00
#
_symmetry.space_group_name_H-M   'P 1'
#
loop_
_entity.id
_entity.type
_entity.pdbx_description
1 polymer ?
#
loop_
_entity_poly.entity_id
_entity_poly.type
_entity_poly.pdbx_seq_one_letter_code
_entity_poly.pdbx_strand_id
1 'polypeptide(L)' 'MLLYQMIDGEYMVNLFRENDRIESAIFPELNLTPTQIFQL' A
#
# COMPACT_ATOMS: atom_id res chain seq x y z
N MET A 1 -2.79 4.05 -8.51
CA MET A 1 -3.80 3.60 -7.53
C MET A 1 -3.61 4.34 -6.22
N LEU A 2 -4.67 4.59 -5.45
CA LEU A 2 -4.57 5.24 -4.14
C LEU A 2 -4.55 4.19 -3.03
N LEU A 3 -3.54 4.25 -2.17
CA LEU A 3 -3.47 3.48 -0.93
C LEU A 3 -3.75 4.41 0.25
N TYR A 4 -4.59 3.96 1.16
CA TYR A 4 -4.92 4.66 2.39
C TYR A 4 -4.29 3.91 3.57
N GLN A 5 -3.54 4.64 4.39
CA GLN A 5 -2.91 4.09 5.59
C GLN A 5 -3.18 5.01 6.77
N MET A 6 -3.44 4.44 7.94
CA MET A 6 -3.59 5.18 9.17
C MET A 6 -2.26 5.14 9.92
N ILE A 7 -1.65 6.30 10.14
CA ILE A 7 -0.41 6.46 10.90
C ILE A 7 -0.66 7.48 11.99
N ASP A 8 -0.38 7.11 13.24
CA ASP A 8 -0.53 7.98 14.42
C ASP A 8 -1.89 8.68 14.53
N GLY A 9 -2.96 8.00 14.09
CA GLY A 9 -4.33 8.52 14.11
C GLY A 9 -4.70 9.41 12.92
N GLU A 10 -3.78 9.63 11.98
CA GLU A 10 -4.02 10.39 10.75
C GLU A 10 -4.11 9.47 9.52
N TYR A 11 -5.03 9.80 8.61
CA TYR A 11 -5.12 9.12 7.32
C TYR A 11 -4.13 9.73 6.33
N MET A 12 -3.15 8.95 5.91
CA MET A 12 -2.26 9.30 4.81
C MET A 12 -2.69 8.60 3.52
N VAL A 13 -2.63 9.34 2.43
CA VAL A 13 -2.91 8.84 1.08
C VAL A 13 -1.63 8.83 0.27
N ASN A 14 -1.32 7.67 -0.31
CA ASN A 14 -0.14 7.49 -1.15
C ASN A 14 -0.56 7.03 -2.55
N LEU A 15 0.08 7.59 -3.57
CA LEU A 15 -0.13 7.19 -4.95
C LEU A 15 0.87 6.07 -5.30
N PHE A 16 0.37 4.85 -5.48
CA PHE A 16 1.15 3.69 -5.89
C PHE A 16 1.03 3.45 -7.39
N ARG A 17 2.16 3.10 -8.03
CA ARG A 17 2.18 2.55 -9.39
C ARG A 17 1.98 1.04 -9.33
N GLU A 18 1.51 0.45 -10.42
CA GLU A 18 1.00 -0.94 -10.45
C GLU A 18 2.03 -2.00 -10.02
N ASN A 19 3.32 -1.73 -10.24
CA ASN A 19 4.42 -2.61 -9.81
C ASN A 19 5.09 -2.19 -8.50
N ASP A 20 4.67 -1.08 -7.88
CA ASP A 20 5.25 -0.68 -6.60
C ASP A 20 4.76 -1.62 -5.51
N ARG A 21 5.68 -2.08 -4.66
CA ARG A 21 5.31 -2.87 -3.48
C ARG A 21 4.55 -2.01 -2.49
N ILE A 22 3.52 -2.58 -1.87
CA ILE A 22 2.80 -1.92 -0.79
C ILE A 22 3.69 -1.92 0.45
N GLU A 23 4.19 -0.73 0.81
CA GLU A 23 4.96 -0.54 2.04
C GLU A 23 4.00 -0.30 3.21
N SER A 24 3.99 -1.22 4.17
CA SER A 24 3.19 -1.10 5.40
C SER A 24 4.10 -0.83 6.58
N ALA A 25 3.84 0.28 7.29
CA ALA A 25 4.53 0.59 8.54
C ALA A 25 4.19 -0.40 9.68
N ILE A 26 3.03 -1.06 9.60
CA ILE A 26 2.55 -2.01 10.63
C ILE A 26 3.06 -3.43 10.33
N PHE A 27 3.16 -3.78 9.04
CA PHE A 27 3.62 -5.09 8.58
C PHE A 27 4.81 -4.93 7.61
N PRO A 28 6.04 -4.77 8.11
CA PRO A 28 7.22 -4.55 7.27
C PRO A 28 7.50 -5.71 6.32
N GLU A 29 7.15 -6.95 6.70
CA GLU A 29 7.26 -8.13 5.85
C GLU A 29 6.18 -8.23 4.75
N LEU A 30 5.23 -7.30 4.68
CA LEU A 30 4.21 -7.31 3.65
C LEU A 30 4.86 -7.14 2.26
N ASN A 31 4.74 -8.17 1.44
CA ASN A 31 5.25 -8.19 0.07
C ASN A 31 4.11 -8.41 -0.92
N LEU A 32 3.19 -7.45 -0.96
CA LEU A 32 2.09 -7.45 -1.92
C LEU A 32 2.27 -6.31 -2.92
N THR A 33 1.99 -6.60 -4.19
CA THR A 33 1.84 -5.56 -5.22
C THR A 33 0.36 -5.33 -5.51
N PRO A 34 -0.02 -4.11 -5.95
CA PRO A 34 -1.36 -3.82 -6.46
C PRO A 34 -1.85 -4.85 -7.47
N THR A 35 -1.00 -5.25 -8.41
CA THR A 35 -1.31 -6.27 -9.43
C THR A 35 -1.72 -7.62 -8.83
N GLN A 36 -1.14 -8.05 -7.71
CA GLN A 36 -1.52 -9.29 -7.03
C GLN A 36 -2.90 -9.20 -6.35
N ILE A 37 -3.28 -8.02 -5.87
CA ILE A 37 -4.56 -7.79 -5.18
C ILE A 37 -5.69 -7.64 -6.19
N PHE A 38 -5.45 -6.83 -7.23
CA PHE A 38 -6.48 -6.45 -8.19
C PHE A 38 -6.54 -7.39 -9.41
N GLN A 39 -5.61 -8.33 -9.55
CA GLN A 39 -5.52 -9.27 -10.68
C GLN A 39 -5.62 -8.56 -12.04
N LEU A 40 -5.01 -7.37 -12.15
CA LEU A 40 -4.99 -6.53 -13.34
C LEU A 40 -3.93 -7.00 -14.35
#